data_AF-A0A0D2KCM0-F1
#
_entry.id   AF-A0A0D2KCM0-F1
#
_cell.length_a   1.000
_cell.length_b   1.000
_cell.length_c   1.000
_cell.angle_alpha   90.00
_cell.angle_beta   90.00
_cell.angle_gamma   90.00
#
_symmetry.space_group_name_H-M   'P 1'
#
loop_
_entity.id
_entity.type
_entity.pdbx_description
1 polymer ?
#
loop_
_entity_poly.entity_id
_entity_poly.type
_entity_poly.pdbx_seq_one_letter_code
_entity_poly.pdbx_strand_id
1 'polypeptide(L)'
;MREVVSKDIRRILGERARYFGIILEDVSITALTFSKEYTAAVEAKQVAQQEAERAKFIVDKALQDKQSAIVRAQGEAQSARLIGQAIQQNPAFIALRKIEAARDIAGTIASSANRVFLNAESLMLNIADIQTNITKKP
;
A
#
# COMPACT_ATOMS: atom_id res chain seq x y z
N MET A 1 0.83 -27.06 22.31
CA MET A 1 -0.10 -28.22 22.34
C MET A 1 0.62 -29.54 22.61
N ARG A 2 1.73 -29.88 21.93
CA ARG A 2 2.48 -31.13 22.18
C ARG A 2 2.99 -31.29 23.62
N GLU A 3 3.59 -30.24 24.18
CA GLU A 3 4.18 -30.30 25.53
C GLU A 3 3.15 -30.53 26.66
N VAL A 4 1.96 -29.93 26.54
CA VAL A 4 0.85 -30.14 27.48
C VAL A 4 0.38 -31.60 27.44
N VAL A 5 0.16 -32.13 26.24
CA VAL A 5 -0.26 -33.52 26.03
C VAL A 5 0.80 -34.50 26.54
N SER A 6 2.09 -34.23 26.30
CA SER A 6 3.20 -35.05 26.82
C SER A 6 3.24 -35.08 28.35
N LYS A 7 2.99 -33.95 29.01
CA LYS A 7 2.96 -33.85 30.48
C LYS A 7 1.79 -34.64 31.08
N ASP A 8 0.61 -34.55 30.45
CA ASP A 8 -0.58 -35.28 30.91
C ASP A 8 -0.43 -36.80 30.74
N ILE A 9 0.12 -37.24 29.61
CA ILE A 9 0.39 -38.66 29.36
C ILE A 9 1.42 -39.20 30.37
N ARG A 10 2.49 -38.44 30.65
CA ARG A 10 3.49 -38.82 31.67
C ARG A 10 2.85 -39.05 33.04
N ARG A 11 1.94 -38.16 33.46
CA ARG A 11 1.24 -38.27 34.75
C ARG A 11 0.38 -39.53 34.83
N ILE A 12 -0.43 -39.79 33.80
CA ILE A 12 -1.32 -40.96 33.75
C ILE A 12 -0.52 -42.28 33.72
N LEU A 13 0.57 -42.34 32.95
CA LEU A 13 1.43 -43.52 32.93
C LEU A 13 2.18 -43.70 34.25
N GLY A 14 2.65 -42.63 34.89
CA GLY A 14 3.31 -42.70 36.20
C GLY A 14 2.39 -43.22 37.30
N GLU A 15 1.13 -42.77 37.34
CA GLU A 15 0.12 -43.27 38.29
C GLU A 15 -0.18 -44.76 38.08
N ARG A 16 -0.31 -45.21 36.82
CA ARG A 16 -0.56 -46.62 36.51
C ARG A 16 0.66 -47.51 36.76
N ALA A 17 1.86 -47.04 36.43
CA ALA A 17 3.10 -47.79 36.62
C ALA A 17 3.43 -48.03 38.11
N ARG A 18 3.10 -47.07 39.00
CA ARG A 18 3.20 -47.25 40.46
C ARG A 18 2.35 -48.41 40.99
N TYR A 19 1.19 -48.67 40.37
CA TYR A 19 0.33 -49.80 40.73
C TYR A 19 0.98 -51.16 40.44
N PHE A 20 1.90 -51.21 39.47
CA PHE A 20 2.67 -52.40 39.11
C PHE A 20 4.09 -52.41 39.70
N GLY A 21 4.43 -51.44 40.56
CA GLY A 21 5.77 -51.33 41.16
C GLY A 21 6.86 -50.90 40.19
N ILE A 22 6.51 -50.34 39.02
CA ILE A 22 7.46 -49.91 37.98
C ILE A 22 7.77 -48.42 38.18
N ILE A 23 9.06 -48.07 38.26
CA ILE A 23 9.54 -46.69 38.35
C ILE A 23 9.81 -46.18 36.92
N LEU A 24 9.12 -45.11 36.52
CA LEU A 24 9.22 -44.50 35.19
C LEU A 24 10.01 -43.17 35.27
N GLU A 25 11.09 -43.06 34.49
CA GLU A 25 11.99 -41.89 34.50
C GLU A 25 11.71 -40.90 33.35
N ASP A 26 11.58 -41.39 32.11
CA ASP A 26 11.16 -40.57 30.96
C ASP A 26 10.29 -41.34 29.96
N VAL A 27 9.40 -40.63 29.25
CA VAL A 27 8.51 -41.18 28.22
C VAL A 27 8.72 -40.41 26.92
N SER A 28 9.21 -41.10 25.90
CA SER A 28 9.28 -40.58 24.54
C SER A 28 8.14 -41.14 23.70
N ILE A 29 7.36 -40.25 23.07
CA ILE A 29 6.31 -40.62 22.12
C ILE A 29 6.92 -40.60 20.72
N THR A 30 7.03 -41.77 20.10
CA THR A 30 7.68 -41.93 18.78
C THR A 30 6.71 -41.74 17.60
N ALA A 31 5.45 -42.13 17.75
CA ALA A 31 4.43 -41.94 16.72
C ALA A 31 3.04 -41.74 17.34
N LEU A 32 2.36 -40.66 16.94
CA LEU A 32 0.97 -40.39 17.25
C LEU A 32 0.21 -40.28 15.94
N THR A 33 -0.67 -41.25 15.68
CA THR A 33 -1.54 -41.23 14.49
C THR A 33 -2.90 -40.71 14.90
N PHE A 34 -3.29 -39.55 14.38
CA PHE A 34 -4.66 -39.06 14.49
C PHE A 34 -5.54 -39.73 13.43
N SER A 35 -6.85 -39.86 13.69
CA SER A 35 -7.79 -40.32 12.67
C SER A 35 -7.83 -39.34 11.51
N LYS A 36 -8.11 -39.84 10.29
CA LYS A 36 -8.20 -38.99 9.09
C LYS A 36 -9.27 -37.90 9.25
N GLU A 37 -10.40 -38.19 9.89
CA GLU A 37 -11.44 -37.17 10.12
C GLU A 37 -10.98 -36.07 11.09
N TYR A 38 -10.18 -36.40 12.11
CA TYR A 38 -9.67 -35.40 13.07
C TYR A 38 -8.68 -34.45 12.40
N THR A 39 -7.77 -34.98 11.57
CA THR A 39 -6.82 -34.14 10.82
C THR A 39 -7.56 -33.19 9.87
N ALA A 40 -8.57 -33.70 9.15
CA ALA A 40 -9.37 -32.87 8.24
C ALA A 40 -10.15 -31.77 8.97
N ALA A 41 -10.73 -32.06 10.14
CA ALA A 41 -11.45 -31.07 10.93
C ALA A 41 -10.50 -29.98 11.50
N VAL A 42 -9.29 -30.36 11.90
CA VAL A 42 -8.28 -29.40 12.38
C VAL A 42 -7.78 -28.53 11.23
N GLU A 43 -7.51 -29.10 10.06
CA GLU A 43 -7.14 -28.34 8.86
C GLU A 43 -8.24 -27.36 8.46
N ALA A 44 -9.50 -27.81 8.40
CA ALA A 44 -10.62 -26.94 8.10
C ALA A 44 -10.74 -25.78 9.09
N LYS A 45 -10.54 -26.02 10.39
CA LYS A 45 -10.53 -24.97 11.41
C LYS A 45 -9.37 -23.99 11.22
N GLN A 46 -8.19 -24.47 10.85
CA GLN A 46 -7.04 -23.63 10.57
C GLN A 46 -7.27 -22.75 9.35
N VAL A 47 -7.83 -23.31 8.27
CA VAL A 47 -8.20 -22.56 7.06
C VAL A 47 -9.23 -21.49 7.37
N ALA A 48 -10.30 -21.83 8.10
CA ALA A 48 -11.33 -20.86 8.49
C ALA A 48 -10.76 -19.71 9.34
N GLN A 49 -9.83 -20.00 10.25
CA GLN A 49 -9.18 -18.98 11.06
C GLN A 49 -8.27 -18.07 10.23
N GLN A 50 -7.52 -18.65 9.28
CA GLN A 50 -6.69 -17.89 8.34
C GLN A 50 -7.54 -17.01 7.41
N GLU A 51 -8.67 -17.52 6.93
CA GLU A 51 -9.60 -16.75 6.10
C GLU A 51 -10.24 -15.59 6.88
N ALA A 52 -10.61 -15.80 8.14
CA ALA A 52 -11.13 -14.74 9.00
C ALA A 52 -10.11 -13.62 9.24
N GLU A 53 -8.84 -13.97 9.46
CA GLU A 53 -7.76 -12.98 9.58
C GLU A 53 -7.52 -12.22 8.27
N ARG A 54 -7.52 -12.93 7.13
CA ARG A 54 -7.41 -12.30 5.80
C ARG A 54 -8.57 -11.34 5.52
N ALA A 55 -9.80 -11.73 5.85
CA ALA A 55 -10.98 -10.90 5.62
C ALA A 55 -10.89 -9.59 6.41
N LYS A 56 -10.46 -9.65 7.68
CA LYS A 56 -10.20 -8.44 8.49
C LYS A 56 -9.15 -7.54 7.84
N PHE A 57 -8.04 -8.12 7.39
CA PHE A 57 -6.97 -7.36 6.73
C PHE A 57 -7.45 -6.67 5.44
N ILE A 58 -8.30 -7.32 4.64
CA ILE A 58 -8.85 -6.74 3.41
C ILE A 58 -9.74 -5.53 3.73
N VAL A 59 -10.59 -5.64 4.76
CA VAL A 59 -11.46 -4.54 5.21
C VAL A 59 -10.63 -3.35 5.69
N ASP A 60 -9.62 -3.60 6.52
CA ASP A 60 -8.75 -2.56 7.06
C ASP A 60 -7.95 -1.87 5.95
N LYS A 61 -7.42 -2.65 4.99
CA LYS A 61 -6.73 -2.11 3.81
C LYS A 61 -7.66 -1.21 2.98
N ALA A 62 -8.88 -1.66 2.71
CA ALA A 62 -9.85 -0.88 1.94
C ALA A 62 -10.23 0.44 2.65
N LEU A 63 -10.29 0.43 3.98
CA LEU A 63 -10.57 1.63 4.77
C LEU A 63 -9.38 2.61 4.73
N GLN A 64 -8.15 2.10 4.82
CA GLN A 64 -6.94 2.91 4.72
C GLN A 64 -6.76 3.52 3.32
N ASP A 65 -7.04 2.76 2.26
CA ASP A 65 -6.97 3.24 0.88
C ASP A 65 -7.97 4.38 0.63
N LYS A 66 -9.20 4.26 1.16
CA LYS A 66 -10.20 5.35 1.11
C LYS A 66 -9.72 6.60 1.83
N GLN A 67 -9.19 6.45 3.05
CA GLN A 67 -8.70 7.58 3.83
C GLN A 67 -7.51 8.26 3.12
N SER A 68 -6.59 7.48 2.57
CA SER A 68 -5.45 7.98 1.79
C SER A 68 -5.91 8.78 0.57
N ALA A 69 -6.90 8.27 -0.17
CA ALA A 69 -7.46 8.99 -1.32
C ALA A 69 -8.10 10.33 -0.93
N ILE A 70 -8.84 10.37 0.19
CA ILE A 70 -9.47 11.61 0.70
C ILE A 70 -8.39 12.62 1.11
N VAL A 71 -7.40 12.19 1.89
CA VAL A 71 -6.32 13.07 2.38
C VAL A 71 -5.50 13.61 1.20
N ARG A 72 -5.19 12.77 0.21
CA ARG A 72 -4.49 13.19 -1.00
C ARG A 72 -5.30 14.22 -1.79
N ALA A 73 -6.59 13.98 -2.02
CA ALA A 73 -7.46 14.92 -2.72
C ALA A 73 -7.58 16.26 -1.97
N GLN A 74 -7.69 16.22 -0.64
CA GLN A 74 -7.70 17.43 0.20
C GLN A 74 -6.36 18.18 0.14
N GLY A 75 -5.24 17.47 0.19
CA GLY A 75 -3.91 18.06 0.08
C GLY A 75 -3.66 18.70 -1.28
N GLU A 76 -4.07 18.05 -2.37
CA GLU A 76 -4.01 18.60 -3.72
C GLU A 76 -4.93 19.83 -3.86
N ALA A 77 -6.17 19.78 -3.34
CA ALA A 77 -7.09 20.90 -3.38
C ALA A 77 -6.58 22.11 -2.58
N GLN A 78 -6.04 21.90 -1.37
CA GLN A 78 -5.49 22.97 -0.55
C GLN A 78 -4.24 23.57 -1.17
N SER A 79 -3.36 22.74 -1.74
CA SER A 79 -2.18 23.19 -2.48
C SER A 79 -2.57 24.02 -3.69
N ALA A 80 -3.54 23.56 -4.49
CA ALA A 80 -4.05 24.30 -5.64
C ALA A 80 -4.67 25.64 -5.25
N ARG A 81 -5.39 25.72 -4.10
CA ARG A 81 -5.93 26.99 -3.58
C ARG A 81 -4.82 27.96 -3.17
N LEU A 82 -3.81 27.49 -2.44
CA LEU A 82 -2.66 28.32 -2.02
C LEU A 82 -1.87 28.81 -3.23
N ILE A 83 -1.57 27.93 -4.19
CA ILE A 83 -0.90 28.29 -5.44
C ILE A 83 -1.75 29.28 -6.24
N GLY A 84 -3.06 29.05 -6.33
CA GLY A 84 -4.00 29.97 -7.00
C GLY A 84 -4.02 31.37 -6.38
N GLN A 85 -4.01 31.47 -5.05
CA GLN A 85 -3.92 32.75 -4.34
C GLN A 85 -2.57 33.45 -4.57
N ALA A 86 -1.46 32.70 -4.53
CA ALA A 86 -0.13 33.24 -4.83
C ALA A 86 -0.02 33.75 -6.28
N ILE A 87 -0.63 33.03 -7.23
CA ILE A 87 -0.71 33.42 -8.65
C ILE A 87 -1.53 34.70 -8.84
N GLN A 88 -2.67 34.83 -8.14
CA GLN A 88 -3.51 36.03 -8.23
C GLN A 88 -2.79 37.29 -7.74
N GLN A 89 -1.91 37.16 -6.74
CA GLN A 89 -1.11 38.28 -6.24
C GLN A 89 -0.02 38.73 -7.22
N ASN A 90 0.48 37.84 -8.08
CA ASN A 90 1.53 38.18 -9.04
C ASN A 90 1.27 37.60 -10.45
N PRO A 91 0.53 38.32 -11.33
CA PRO A 91 0.31 37.89 -12.72
C PRO A 91 1.61 37.77 -13.55
N ALA A 92 2.70 38.43 -13.14
CA ALA A 92 4.01 38.28 -13.79
C ALA A 92 4.61 36.88 -13.58
N PHE A 93 4.25 36.19 -12.49
CA PHE A 93 4.73 34.85 -12.19
C PHE A 93 4.21 33.80 -13.19
N ILE A 94 2.97 33.94 -13.67
CA ILE A 94 2.41 33.06 -14.70
C ILE A 94 3.13 33.22 -16.03
N ALA A 95 3.44 34.47 -16.42
CA ALA A 95 4.18 34.75 -17.64
C ALA A 95 5.58 34.14 -17.57
N LEU A 96 6.30 34.34 -16.44
CA LEU A 96 7.62 33.75 -16.24
C LEU A 96 7.57 32.22 -16.28
N ARG A 97 6.60 31.59 -15.60
CA ARG A 97 6.51 30.13 -15.55
C ARG A 97 6.12 29.52 -16.90
N LYS A 98 5.31 30.21 -17.70
CA LYS A 98 5.03 29.84 -19.09
C LYS A 98 6.30 29.91 -19.95
N ILE A 99 7.13 30.94 -19.80
CA ILE A 99 8.39 31.09 -20.53
C ILE A 99 9.37 29.96 -20.16
N GLU A 100 9.47 29.60 -18.88
CA GLU A 100 10.31 28.48 -18.43
C GLU A 100 9.81 27.14 -18.97
N ALA A 101 8.50 26.86 -18.88
CA ALA A 101 7.92 25.65 -19.44
C ALA A 101 8.14 25.56 -20.96
N ALA A 102 7.97 26.67 -21.68
CA ALA A 102 8.26 26.76 -23.10
C ALA A 102 9.75 26.50 -23.41
N ARG A 103 10.68 27.00 -22.57
CA ARG A 103 12.12 26.72 -22.68
C ARG A 103 12.43 25.24 -22.47
N ASP A 104 11.85 24.60 -21.46
CA ASP A 104 12.06 23.18 -21.17
C ASP A 104 11.51 22.29 -22.28
N ILE A 105 10.31 22.59 -22.78
CA ILE A 105 9.70 21.91 -23.93
C ILE A 105 10.58 22.08 -25.18
N ALA A 106 11.06 23.30 -25.46
CA ALA A 106 11.97 23.56 -26.57
C ALA A 106 13.28 22.76 -26.46
N GLY A 107 13.88 22.69 -25.26
CA GLY A 107 15.07 21.89 -25.01
C GLY A 107 14.84 20.40 -25.22
N THR A 108 13.71 19.88 -24.72
CA THR A 108 13.33 18.47 -24.87
C THR A 108 13.10 18.12 -26.35
N ILE A 109 12.45 19.00 -27.11
CA ILE A 109 12.23 18.82 -28.57
C ILE A 109 13.55 18.91 -29.34
N ALA A 110 14.43 19.86 -29.01
CA ALA A 110 15.74 19.99 -29.66
C ALA A 110 16.62 18.74 -29.47
N SER A 111 16.49 18.05 -28.33
CA SER A 111 17.18 16.79 -28.05
C SER A 111 16.49 15.54 -28.62
N SER A 112 15.21 15.64 -28.98
CA SER A 112 14.42 14.50 -29.44
C SER A 112 14.75 14.16 -30.90
N ALA A 113 15.06 12.88 -31.18
CA ALA A 113 15.32 12.39 -32.53
C ALA A 113 14.06 12.34 -33.42
N ASN A 114 12.87 12.45 -32.83
CA ASN A 114 11.59 12.35 -33.53
C ASN A 114 11.08 13.74 -33.96
N ARG A 115 11.39 14.16 -35.20
CA ARG A 115 10.95 15.45 -35.78
C ARG A 115 9.51 15.38 -36.32
N VAL A 116 8.56 14.96 -35.49
CA VAL A 116 7.15 15.18 -35.83
C VAL A 116 6.90 16.69 -35.71
N PHE A 117 6.42 17.32 -36.78
CA PHE A 117 6.08 18.74 -36.81
C PHE A 117 4.89 19.00 -35.89
N LEU A 118 5.18 19.24 -34.61
CA LEU A 118 4.20 19.65 -33.63
C LEU A 118 3.92 21.14 -33.82
N ASN A 119 2.63 21.50 -33.82
CA ASN A 119 2.21 22.90 -33.94
C ASN A 119 2.68 23.69 -32.69
N ALA A 120 3.37 24.81 -32.91
CA ALA A 120 3.90 25.69 -31.86
C ALA A 120 2.79 26.21 -30.92
N GLU A 121 1.55 26.30 -31.41
CA GLU A 121 0.38 26.70 -30.64
C GLU A 121 -0.04 25.64 -29.61
N SER A 122 0.05 24.35 -29.97
CA SER A 122 -0.21 23.24 -29.03
C SER A 122 0.87 23.10 -27.96
N LEU A 123 2.06 23.63 -28.21
CA LEU A 123 3.21 23.55 -27.32
C LEU A 123 3.39 24.82 -26.47
N MET A 124 2.48 25.79 -26.58
CA MET A 124 2.58 27.08 -25.90
C MET A 124 3.95 27.78 -26.12
N LEU A 125 4.57 27.55 -27.28
CA LEU A 125 5.86 28.14 -27.66
C LEU A 125 5.70 29.54 -28.26
N ASN A 126 4.47 30.01 -28.48
CA ASN A 126 4.22 31.35 -28.97
C ASN A 126 4.32 32.39 -27.84
N ILE A 127 5.52 32.94 -27.68
CA ILE A 127 5.83 33.95 -26.66
C ILE A 127 5.28 35.35 -27.06
N ALA A 128 4.89 35.55 -28.33
CA ALA A 128 4.46 36.85 -28.86
C ALA A 128 3.07 37.30 -28.33
N ASP A 129 2.16 36.36 -28.07
CA ASP A 129 0.82 36.65 -27.51
C ASP A 129 0.84 36.95 -26.01
N ILE A 130 1.97 36.71 -25.34
CA ILE A 130 2.13 36.92 -23.90
C ILE A 130 2.35 38.41 -23.59
N GLN A 131 3.03 39.16 -24.47
CA GLN A 131 3.31 40.59 -24.23
C GLN A 131 2.08 41.49 -24.44
N THR A 132 1.16 41.11 -25.33
CA THR A 132 -0.02 41.93 -25.66
C THR A 132 -1.09 41.94 -24.56
N ASN A 133 -1.11 40.92 -23.69
CA ASN A 133 -2.05 40.85 -22.57
C ASN A 133 -1.60 41.62 -21.31
N ILE A 134 -0.33 42.02 -21.24
CA ILE A 134 0.19 42.87 -20.16
C ILE A 134 -0.08 44.36 -20.46
N THR A 135 -0.23 44.71 -21.74
CA THR A 135 -0.43 46.09 -22.22
C THR A 135 -1.88 46.42 -22.58
N LYS A 136 -2.75 45.43 -22.81
CA LYS A 136 -4.20 45.63 -22.95
C LYS A 136 -4.91 45.48 -21.60
N LYS A 137 -4.87 46.55 -20.81
CA LYS A 137 -5.90 46.84 -19.81
C LYS A 137 -6.32 48.30 -19.98
N PRO A 138 -7.60 48.63 -20.24
CA PRO A 138 -8.11 49.91 -19.79
C PRO A 138 -8.14 49.96 -18.26
#